data_AF-A0A932U4K0-F1
#
_entry.id   AF-A0A932U4K0-F1
#
_cell.length_a   1.000
_cell.length_b   1.000
_cell.length_c   1.000
_cell.angle_alpha   90.00
_cell.angle_beta   90.00
_cell.angle_gamma   90.00
#
_symmetry.space_group_name_H-M   'P 1'
#
loop_
_entity.id
_entity.type
_entity.pdbx_description
1 polymer ?
#
loop_
_entity_poly.entity_id
_entity_poly.type
_entity_poly.pdbx_seq_one_letter_code
_entity_poly.pdbx_strand_id
1 'polypeptide(L)'
;MHSLPIFARPALQRIVRHLCAEQPVSLVLVGGPLMGKSALLDYLAGELPAAAGSDLLVVQINCTQLSPGERPPLTPADGQRQIVLLDNFHGIAQWSADDRRVWIEWLASPQPGRGLLLASRRPLYEIGAEGALGSALPYFQQSFLGLIDGEEASRVVSSSLSLHPESEPLLPALLEWCGGHPFLLDRVAELLLDVAGMLPGGQAIGLAHLPLLRLRLAAAYGRLLFDSQWRVVEGNDDPADRPIAGLLRQLLRRGLRFDELSPAQSGPMNWLLVQGLMGIDGHNYRLFSPLLADYLALKLPQDPAAAPVVEPGRGAVHALVERESHRFTPQEKSLLLYFLDRPGVIVSVEELLAKVWQRPDGSARRVQEGIRRLRHRLVEFNGAVGTIDNEWGQGYRYVPLS
;
A
#
# COMPACT_ATOMS: atom_id res chain seq x y z
N MET A 1 -0.70 26.36 -13.01
CA MET A 1 0.68 25.88 -12.83
C MET A 1 0.72 24.44 -13.31
N HIS A 2 1.61 24.16 -14.26
CA HIS A 2 1.62 22.96 -15.08
C HIS A 2 1.94 21.71 -14.25
N SER A 3 0.93 20.93 -13.90
CA SER A 3 1.13 19.53 -13.55
C SER A 3 1.52 18.81 -14.83
N LEU A 4 2.77 18.34 -14.92
CA LEU A 4 3.01 17.15 -15.71
C LEU A 4 1.97 16.13 -15.25
N PRO A 5 1.12 15.59 -16.13
CA PRO A 5 0.17 14.60 -15.71
C PRO A 5 0.98 13.48 -15.09
N ILE A 6 0.73 13.20 -13.81
CA ILE A 6 1.22 12.02 -13.08
C ILE A 6 0.94 10.71 -13.86
N PHE A 7 0.12 10.81 -14.91
CA PHE A 7 -0.27 9.79 -15.86
C PHE A 7 0.48 9.84 -17.20
N ALA A 8 1.73 10.29 -17.26
CA ALA A 8 2.62 10.13 -18.43
C ALA A 8 3.00 8.65 -18.68
N ARG A 9 2.01 7.76 -18.59
CA ARG A 9 2.11 6.31 -18.64
C ARG A 9 1.92 5.83 -20.07
N PRO A 10 2.64 4.80 -20.53
CA PRO A 10 2.29 4.03 -21.72
C PRO A 10 0.81 3.56 -21.73
N ALA A 11 0.22 3.38 -20.55
CA ALA A 11 -1.19 3.05 -20.37
C ALA A 11 -2.14 4.12 -20.91
N LEU A 12 -1.80 5.41 -20.78
CA LEU A 12 -2.63 6.52 -21.26
C LEU A 12 -2.70 6.54 -22.79
N GLN A 13 -1.55 6.42 -23.47
CA GLN A 13 -1.50 6.35 -24.94
C GLN A 13 -2.30 5.14 -25.46
N ARG A 14 -2.24 4.01 -24.74
CA ARG A 14 -3.04 2.83 -25.06
C ARG A 14 -4.54 3.10 -24.89
N ILE A 15 -4.97 3.75 -23.82
CA ILE A 15 -6.37 4.14 -23.59
C ILE A 15 -6.86 5.06 -24.70
N VAL A 16 -6.12 6.14 -25.01
CA VAL A 16 -6.46 7.09 -26.09
C VAL A 16 -6.60 6.34 -27.42
N ARG A 17 -5.64 5.48 -27.76
CA ARG A 17 -5.66 4.68 -28.99
C ARG A 17 -6.88 3.77 -29.08
N HIS A 18 -7.25 3.11 -27.99
CA HIS A 18 -8.43 2.23 -27.95
C HIS A 18 -9.75 3.00 -28.06
N LEU A 19 -9.84 4.18 -27.44
CA LEU A 19 -11.04 5.01 -27.50
C LEU A 19 -11.20 5.72 -28.87
N CYS A 20 -10.09 6.08 -29.52
CA CYS A 20 -10.11 6.76 -30.82
C CYS A 20 -10.10 5.81 -32.04
N ALA A 21 -10.07 4.49 -31.82
CA ALA A 21 -10.13 3.51 -32.89
C ALA A 21 -11.46 3.62 -33.68
N GLU A 22 -11.48 3.15 -34.94
CA GLU A 22 -12.72 3.12 -35.74
C GLU A 22 -13.83 2.32 -35.07
N GLN A 23 -13.44 1.27 -34.34
CA GLN A 23 -14.30 0.54 -33.41
C GLN A 23 -13.76 0.74 -31.99
N PRO A 24 -14.29 1.72 -31.25
CA PRO A 24 -13.82 2.01 -29.91
C PRO A 24 -14.00 0.80 -29.00
N VAL A 25 -12.97 0.50 -28.20
CA VAL A 25 -13.08 -0.52 -27.15
C VAL A 25 -13.57 0.13 -25.87
N SER A 26 -14.60 -0.46 -25.28
CA SER A 26 -15.11 -0.03 -23.99
C SER A 26 -14.21 -0.51 -22.84
N LEU A 27 -13.82 0.40 -21.97
CA LEU A 27 -12.79 0.20 -20.94
C LEU A 27 -13.34 0.52 -19.55
N VAL A 28 -12.84 -0.18 -18.52
CA VAL A 28 -13.07 0.18 -17.11
C VAL A 28 -11.75 0.40 -16.40
N LEU A 29 -11.61 1.57 -15.78
CA LEU A 29 -10.57 1.94 -14.85
C LEU A 29 -11.00 1.58 -13.43
N VAL A 30 -10.30 0.62 -12.83
CA VAL A 30 -10.57 0.17 -11.46
C VAL A 30 -9.42 0.60 -10.56
N GLY A 31 -9.73 1.17 -9.40
CA GLY A 31 -8.71 1.43 -8.40
C GLY A 31 -9.27 2.10 -7.15
N GLY A 32 -8.51 2.05 -6.07
CA GLY A 32 -8.87 2.65 -4.78
C GLY A 32 -9.13 4.16 -4.82
N PRO A 33 -9.58 4.73 -3.69
CA PRO A 33 -9.78 6.17 -3.57
C PRO A 33 -8.47 6.92 -3.88
N LEU A 34 -8.59 8.08 -4.53
CA LEU A 34 -7.46 8.96 -4.83
C LEU A 34 -6.31 8.35 -5.65
N MET A 35 -6.55 7.23 -6.36
CA MET A 35 -5.65 6.66 -7.38
C MET A 35 -5.56 7.50 -8.67
N GLY A 36 -6.23 8.66 -8.73
CA GLY A 36 -6.15 9.54 -9.88
C GLY A 36 -7.07 9.21 -11.06
N LYS A 37 -8.10 8.38 -10.85
CA LYS A 37 -9.09 8.04 -11.89
C LYS A 37 -9.78 9.29 -12.47
N SER A 38 -10.33 10.16 -11.62
CA SER A 38 -11.01 11.39 -12.06
C SER A 38 -10.06 12.33 -12.80
N ALA A 39 -8.87 12.56 -12.26
CA ALA A 39 -7.83 13.37 -12.92
C ALA A 39 -7.43 12.81 -14.29
N LEU A 40 -7.37 11.48 -14.44
CA LEU A 40 -7.13 10.83 -15.73
C LEU A 40 -8.30 11.04 -16.70
N LEU A 41 -9.54 10.96 -16.24
CA LEU A 41 -10.72 11.26 -17.07
C LEU A 41 -10.76 12.72 -17.51
N ASP A 42 -10.47 13.66 -16.60
CA ASP A 42 -10.41 15.10 -16.90
C ASP A 42 -9.33 15.40 -17.95
N TYR A 43 -8.16 14.77 -17.80
CA TYR A 43 -7.07 14.87 -18.77
C TYR A 43 -7.51 14.33 -20.14
N LEU A 44 -8.12 13.14 -20.18
CA LEU A 44 -8.63 12.56 -21.42
C LEU A 44 -9.71 13.42 -22.07
N ALA A 45 -10.58 14.07 -21.30
CA ALA A 45 -11.60 14.97 -21.81
C ALA A 45 -10.99 16.15 -22.57
N GLY A 46 -9.82 16.65 -22.13
CA GLY A 46 -9.08 17.70 -22.82
C GLY A 46 -8.32 17.22 -24.07
N GLU A 47 -7.75 16.02 -24.04
CA GLU A 47 -6.87 15.51 -25.11
C GLU A 47 -7.63 14.85 -26.27
N LEU A 48 -8.70 14.13 -25.98
CA LEU A 48 -9.43 13.36 -26.99
C LEU A 48 -9.96 14.21 -28.16
N PRO A 49 -10.53 15.43 -27.95
CA PRO A 49 -10.95 16.29 -29.06
C PRO A 49 -9.81 16.66 -30.00
N ALA A 50 -8.60 16.89 -29.46
CA ALA A 50 -7.42 17.19 -30.27
C ALA A 50 -6.92 15.97 -31.06
N ALA A 51 -7.05 14.77 -30.49
CA ALA A 51 -6.57 13.53 -31.09
C ALA A 51 -7.49 12.96 -32.18
N ALA A 52 -8.80 13.19 -32.10
CA ALA A 52 -9.80 12.53 -32.95
C ALA A 52 -10.44 13.42 -34.04
N GLY A 53 -10.13 14.73 -34.06
CA GLY A 53 -10.68 15.69 -35.02
C GLY A 53 -12.04 16.28 -34.60
N SER A 54 -12.61 17.15 -35.44
CA SER A 54 -13.80 17.97 -35.15
C SER A 54 -15.10 17.19 -34.91
N ASP A 55 -15.14 15.91 -35.30
CA ASP A 55 -16.37 15.12 -35.34
C ASP A 55 -16.55 14.21 -34.10
N LEU A 56 -15.67 14.36 -33.11
CA LEU A 56 -15.74 13.64 -31.84
C LEU A 56 -16.45 14.48 -30.76
N LEU A 57 -17.55 13.95 -30.24
CA LEU A 57 -18.20 14.45 -29.03
C LEU A 57 -17.66 13.71 -27.80
N VAL A 58 -17.09 14.44 -26.84
CA VAL A 58 -16.72 13.88 -25.54
C VAL A 58 -17.75 14.30 -24.50
N VAL A 59 -18.35 13.31 -23.82
CA VAL A 59 -19.34 13.51 -22.77
C VAL A 59 -18.77 13.00 -21.46
N GLN A 60 -18.68 13.87 -20.45
CA GLN A 60 -18.22 13.48 -19.12
C GLN A 60 -19.39 13.49 -18.14
N ILE A 61 -19.54 12.40 -17.39
CA ILE A 61 -20.64 12.20 -16.45
C ILE A 61 -20.05 11.75 -15.12
N ASN A 62 -20.37 12.45 -14.05
CA ASN A 62 -20.06 11.99 -12.70
C ASN A 62 -21.27 11.26 -12.12
N CYS A 63 -21.18 9.93 -12.01
CA CYS A 63 -22.29 9.09 -11.59
C CYS A 63 -22.76 9.33 -10.15
N THR A 64 -21.96 9.98 -9.28
CA THR A 64 -22.42 10.34 -7.93
C THR A 64 -23.24 11.62 -7.89
N GLN A 65 -23.30 12.37 -9.00
CA GLN A 65 -24.14 13.57 -9.12
C GLN A 65 -25.49 13.26 -9.79
N LEU A 66 -25.65 12.05 -10.34
CA LEU A 66 -26.88 11.61 -10.97
C LEU A 66 -27.93 11.25 -9.91
N SER A 67 -29.20 11.48 -10.25
CA SER A 67 -30.34 11.05 -9.42
C SER A 67 -30.93 9.72 -9.93
N PRO A 68 -31.48 8.85 -9.05
CA PRO A 68 -32.24 7.68 -9.49
C PRO A 68 -33.36 8.08 -10.47
N GLY A 69 -33.48 7.34 -11.57
CA GLY A 69 -34.45 7.62 -12.64
C GLY A 69 -33.96 8.61 -13.72
N GLU A 70 -32.82 9.26 -13.51
CA GLU A 70 -32.17 10.07 -14.55
C GLU A 70 -31.73 9.18 -15.72
N ARG A 71 -32.00 9.63 -16.95
CA ARG A 71 -31.74 8.83 -18.15
C ARG A 71 -30.30 9.03 -18.65
N PRO A 72 -29.68 7.99 -19.24
CA PRO A 72 -28.37 8.12 -19.88
C PRO A 72 -28.42 9.11 -21.04
N PRO A 73 -27.25 9.67 -21.45
CA PRO A 73 -27.18 10.63 -22.53
C PRO A 73 -27.70 10.03 -23.85
N LEU A 74 -28.24 10.90 -24.68
CA LEU A 74 -28.71 10.53 -26.00
C LEU A 74 -27.57 9.99 -26.86
N THR A 75 -27.89 8.95 -27.62
CA THR A 75 -27.05 8.41 -28.70
C THR A 75 -26.72 9.53 -29.69
N PRO A 76 -25.46 9.65 -30.16
CA PRO A 76 -25.09 10.65 -31.16
C PRO A 76 -25.88 10.48 -32.46
N ALA A 77 -25.98 11.56 -33.24
CA ALA A 77 -26.56 11.51 -34.58
C ALA A 77 -25.72 10.62 -35.52
N ASP A 78 -26.35 10.13 -36.59
CA ASP A 78 -25.71 9.22 -37.54
C ASP A 78 -24.43 9.81 -38.13
N GLY A 79 -23.32 9.08 -38.03
CA GLY A 79 -21.98 9.52 -38.47
C GLY A 79 -21.13 10.30 -37.44
N GLN A 80 -21.69 10.73 -36.30
CA GLN A 80 -20.91 11.41 -35.25
C GLN A 80 -20.30 10.41 -34.26
N ARG A 81 -19.01 10.54 -33.95
CA ARG A 81 -18.36 9.70 -32.93
C ARG A 81 -18.59 10.28 -31.54
N GLN A 82 -18.78 9.41 -30.56
CA GLN A 82 -18.99 9.83 -29.17
C GLN A 82 -18.08 9.03 -28.24
N ILE A 83 -17.36 9.71 -27.35
CA ILE A 83 -16.70 9.05 -26.21
C ILE A 83 -17.38 9.51 -24.93
N VAL A 84 -17.86 8.55 -24.13
CA VAL A 84 -18.49 8.84 -22.84
C VAL A 84 -17.55 8.41 -21.71
N LEU A 85 -17.20 9.38 -20.86
CA LEU A 85 -16.35 9.22 -19.69
C LEU A 85 -17.25 9.21 -18.44
N LEU A 86 -17.41 8.05 -17.83
CA LEU A 86 -18.27 7.83 -16.66
C LEU A 86 -17.40 7.76 -15.40
N ASP A 87 -17.39 8.80 -14.59
CA ASP A 87 -16.69 8.81 -13.31
C ASP A 87 -17.55 8.27 -12.16
N ASN A 88 -16.91 7.67 -11.17
CA ASN A 88 -17.53 7.13 -9.97
C ASN A 88 -18.72 6.17 -10.24
N PHE A 89 -18.57 5.30 -11.23
CA PHE A 89 -19.64 4.41 -11.71
C PHE A 89 -20.29 3.54 -10.62
N HIS A 90 -19.54 3.20 -9.57
CA HIS A 90 -20.05 2.55 -8.35
C HIS A 90 -21.24 3.27 -7.69
N GLY A 91 -21.47 4.56 -7.95
CA GLY A 91 -22.66 5.28 -7.47
C GLY A 91 -23.97 4.71 -8.00
N ILE A 92 -24.00 4.26 -9.27
CA ILE A 92 -25.19 3.64 -9.89
C ILE A 92 -25.49 2.26 -9.27
N ALA A 93 -24.49 1.59 -8.70
CA ALA A 93 -24.68 0.29 -8.05
C ALA A 93 -25.65 0.36 -6.87
N GLN A 94 -25.75 1.53 -6.22
CA GLN A 94 -26.60 1.77 -5.04
C GLN A 94 -28.07 2.01 -5.38
N TRP A 95 -28.42 2.14 -6.66
CA TRP A 95 -29.78 2.39 -7.10
C TRP A 95 -30.64 1.13 -7.08
N SER A 96 -31.97 1.33 -7.16
CA SER A 96 -32.92 0.25 -7.35
C SER A 96 -32.62 -0.53 -8.64
N ALA A 97 -33.04 -1.79 -8.72
CA ALA A 97 -32.82 -2.61 -9.91
C ALA A 97 -33.46 -2.00 -11.17
N ASP A 98 -34.64 -1.38 -11.02
CA ASP A 98 -35.38 -0.76 -12.12
C ASP A 98 -34.70 0.50 -12.65
N ASP A 99 -34.25 1.39 -11.76
CA ASP A 99 -33.53 2.62 -12.15
C ASP A 99 -32.20 2.31 -12.82
N ARG A 100 -31.51 1.29 -12.29
CA ARG A 100 -30.23 0.82 -12.82
C ARG A 100 -30.39 0.16 -14.18
N ARG A 101 -31.46 -0.60 -14.41
CA ARG A 101 -31.68 -1.38 -15.64
C ARG A 101 -31.53 -0.53 -16.90
N VAL A 102 -32.09 0.68 -16.91
CA VAL A 102 -32.03 1.60 -18.06
C VAL A 102 -30.57 1.94 -18.43
N TRP A 103 -29.73 2.20 -17.43
CA TRP A 103 -28.30 2.46 -17.64
C TRP A 103 -27.55 1.23 -18.13
N ILE A 104 -27.89 0.04 -17.63
CA ILE A 104 -27.23 -1.21 -18.05
C ILE A 104 -27.57 -1.54 -19.49
N GLU A 105 -28.84 -1.43 -19.86
CA GLU A 105 -29.30 -1.62 -21.24
C GLU A 105 -28.61 -0.62 -22.18
N TRP A 106 -28.47 0.64 -21.76
CA TRP A 106 -27.76 1.65 -22.55
C TRP A 106 -26.26 1.35 -22.71
N LEU A 107 -25.58 0.89 -21.66
CA LEU A 107 -24.17 0.49 -21.70
C LEU A 107 -23.94 -0.76 -22.56
N ALA A 108 -24.87 -1.72 -22.52
CA ALA A 108 -24.79 -2.96 -23.28
C ALA A 108 -25.17 -2.79 -24.76
N SER A 109 -25.89 -1.72 -25.10
CA SER A 109 -26.30 -1.44 -26.48
C SER A 109 -25.08 -1.17 -27.38
N PRO A 110 -24.86 -1.97 -28.43
CA PRO A 110 -23.77 -1.71 -29.37
C PRO A 110 -24.10 -0.50 -30.25
N GLN A 111 -23.18 0.46 -30.32
CA GLN A 111 -23.31 1.64 -31.17
C GLN A 111 -22.00 1.87 -31.93
N PRO A 112 -22.03 1.85 -33.28
CA PRO A 112 -20.86 2.18 -34.08
C PRO A 112 -20.33 3.57 -33.72
N GLY A 113 -19.02 3.70 -33.51
CA GLY A 113 -18.39 4.98 -33.20
C GLY A 113 -18.59 5.50 -31.76
N ARG A 114 -19.17 4.69 -30.84
CA ARG A 114 -19.25 5.03 -29.42
C ARG A 114 -18.17 4.31 -28.60
N GLY A 115 -17.33 5.08 -27.91
CA GLY A 115 -16.38 4.59 -26.91
C GLY A 115 -16.87 4.88 -25.49
N LEU A 116 -16.66 3.93 -24.57
CA LEU A 116 -17.05 4.07 -23.17
C LEU A 116 -15.82 3.88 -22.28
N LEU A 117 -15.59 4.80 -21.33
CA LEU A 117 -14.58 4.66 -20.30
C LEU A 117 -15.22 4.87 -18.93
N LEU A 118 -15.26 3.81 -18.11
CA LEU A 118 -15.87 3.87 -16.77
C LEU A 118 -14.77 3.90 -15.72
N ALA A 119 -14.85 4.80 -14.76
CA ALA A 119 -14.01 4.78 -13.56
C ALA A 119 -14.81 4.29 -12.36
N SER A 120 -14.26 3.30 -11.65
CA SER A 120 -14.89 2.70 -10.48
C SER A 120 -13.88 2.35 -9.39
N ARG A 121 -14.38 2.26 -8.15
CA ARG A 121 -13.62 1.75 -7.00
C ARG A 121 -13.60 0.23 -6.92
N ARG A 122 -14.56 -0.41 -7.58
CA ARG A 122 -14.75 -1.86 -7.62
C ARG A 122 -14.75 -2.37 -9.06
N PRO A 123 -14.24 -3.57 -9.32
CA PRO A 123 -14.40 -4.27 -10.59
C PRO A 123 -15.88 -4.40 -10.99
N LEU A 124 -16.17 -4.44 -12.29
CA LEU A 124 -17.55 -4.57 -12.77
C LEU A 124 -18.24 -5.85 -12.29
N TYR A 125 -17.49 -6.97 -12.19
CA TYR A 125 -18.03 -8.23 -11.72
C TYR A 125 -18.47 -8.18 -10.25
N GLU A 126 -17.87 -7.32 -9.41
CA GLU A 126 -18.30 -7.11 -8.01
C GLU A 126 -19.51 -6.17 -7.95
N ILE A 127 -19.53 -5.12 -8.78
CA ILE A 127 -20.69 -4.23 -8.91
C ILE A 127 -21.93 -5.02 -9.39
N GLY A 128 -21.70 -6.07 -10.18
CA GLY A 128 -22.73 -6.98 -10.67
C GLY A 128 -22.92 -8.26 -9.86
N ALA A 129 -22.17 -8.54 -8.80
CA ALA A 129 -22.30 -9.83 -8.09
C ALA A 129 -23.66 -10.01 -7.39
N GLU A 130 -24.40 -8.91 -7.17
CA GLU A 130 -25.79 -8.93 -6.69
C GLU A 130 -26.84 -8.84 -7.85
N GLY A 131 -26.45 -9.01 -9.13
CA GLY A 131 -27.41 -8.97 -10.26
C GLY A 131 -26.85 -9.00 -11.71
N ALA A 132 -27.66 -8.53 -12.67
CA ALA A 132 -27.50 -8.69 -14.13
C ALA A 132 -26.29 -7.96 -14.79
N LEU A 133 -25.45 -7.25 -14.04
CA LEU A 133 -24.46 -6.30 -14.55
C LEU A 133 -23.18 -6.96 -15.08
N GLY A 134 -22.70 -7.99 -14.38
CA GLY A 134 -21.46 -8.70 -14.75
C GLY A 134 -21.61 -9.53 -16.03
N SER A 135 -22.81 -10.05 -16.30
CA SER A 135 -23.13 -10.77 -17.54
C SER A 135 -23.59 -9.85 -18.68
N ALA A 136 -24.16 -8.68 -18.38
CA ALA A 136 -24.64 -7.74 -19.38
C ALA A 136 -23.53 -6.92 -20.06
N LEU A 137 -22.34 -6.82 -19.45
CA LEU A 137 -21.21 -6.02 -19.97
C LEU A 137 -19.96 -6.86 -20.29
N PRO A 138 -20.06 -7.96 -21.08
CA PRO A 138 -18.96 -8.90 -21.28
C PRO A 138 -17.79 -8.33 -22.10
N TYR A 139 -17.98 -7.20 -22.79
CA TYR A 139 -17.02 -6.61 -23.72
C TYR A 139 -16.10 -5.56 -23.10
N PHE A 140 -16.25 -5.28 -21.80
CA PHE A 140 -15.43 -4.27 -21.13
C PHE A 140 -14.07 -4.83 -20.72
N GLN A 141 -13.00 -4.23 -21.24
CA GLN A 141 -11.64 -4.53 -20.76
C GLN A 141 -11.36 -3.76 -19.47
N GLN A 142 -10.95 -4.46 -18.43
CA GLN A 142 -10.60 -3.86 -17.15
C GLN A 142 -9.12 -3.51 -17.09
N SER A 143 -8.83 -2.29 -16.62
CA SER A 143 -7.49 -1.77 -16.38
C SER A 143 -7.41 -1.28 -14.94
N PHE A 144 -6.52 -1.89 -14.17
CA PHE A 144 -6.32 -1.55 -12.76
C PHE A 144 -5.30 -0.42 -12.63
N LEU A 145 -5.68 0.65 -11.92
CA LEU A 145 -4.78 1.71 -11.51
C LEU A 145 -4.22 1.37 -10.13
N GLY A 146 -2.92 1.06 -10.11
CA GLY A 146 -2.15 0.90 -8.90
C GLY A 146 -1.23 2.09 -8.63
N LEU A 147 -0.39 1.89 -7.60
CA LEU A 147 0.71 2.77 -7.26
C LEU A 147 1.64 2.98 -8.47
N ILE A 148 2.26 4.15 -8.50
CA ILE A 148 3.26 4.54 -9.49
C ILE A 148 4.56 3.80 -9.20
N ASP A 149 5.23 3.33 -10.25
CA ASP A 149 6.51 2.66 -10.13
C ASP A 149 7.60 3.59 -9.58
N GLY A 150 8.67 3.01 -9.03
CA GLY A 150 9.71 3.78 -8.36
C GLY A 150 10.41 4.81 -9.25
N GLU A 151 10.55 4.54 -10.55
CA GLU A 151 11.21 5.45 -11.49
C GLU A 151 10.31 6.62 -11.86
N GLU A 152 9.04 6.37 -12.20
CA GLU A 152 8.04 7.40 -12.45
C GLU A 152 7.74 8.23 -11.20
N ALA A 153 7.64 7.60 -10.02
CA ALA A 153 7.47 8.30 -8.75
C ALA A 153 8.68 9.22 -8.47
N SER A 154 9.90 8.72 -8.68
CA SER A 154 11.12 9.51 -8.56
C SER A 154 11.12 10.72 -9.49
N ARG A 155 10.71 10.55 -10.75
CA ARG A 155 10.59 11.66 -11.71
C ARG A 155 9.59 12.72 -11.24
N VAL A 156 8.43 12.34 -10.72
CA VAL A 156 7.41 13.29 -10.21
C VAL A 156 7.94 14.08 -9.01
N VAL A 157 8.56 13.41 -8.03
CA VAL A 157 9.12 14.09 -6.86
C VAL A 157 10.30 14.98 -7.26
N SER A 158 11.18 14.51 -8.13
CA SER A 158 12.32 15.28 -8.63
C SER A 158 11.87 16.53 -9.40
N SER A 159 10.81 16.42 -10.20
CA SER A 159 10.20 17.58 -10.85
C SER A 159 9.69 18.60 -9.83
N SER A 160 9.11 18.16 -8.72
CA SER A 160 8.66 19.07 -7.65
C SER A 160 9.85 19.75 -6.94
N LEU A 161 10.93 18.98 -6.71
CA LEU A 161 12.16 19.48 -6.10
C LEU A 161 12.98 20.38 -7.03
N SER A 162 12.78 20.33 -8.35
CA SER A 162 13.52 21.18 -9.30
C SER A 162 13.32 22.69 -9.08
N LEU A 163 12.22 23.08 -8.42
CA LEU A 163 11.95 24.45 -7.98
C LEU A 163 12.78 24.86 -6.75
N HIS A 164 13.37 23.89 -6.06
CA HIS A 164 14.16 24.02 -4.83
C HIS A 164 15.37 23.07 -4.88
N PRO A 165 16.39 23.32 -5.73
CA PRO A 165 17.52 22.40 -5.93
C PRO A 165 18.24 21.99 -4.64
N GLU A 166 18.29 22.88 -3.66
CA GLU A 166 18.84 22.64 -2.31
C GLU A 166 18.11 21.53 -1.52
N SER A 167 16.90 21.18 -1.94
CA SER A 167 16.05 20.15 -1.35
C SER A 167 16.22 18.76 -1.98
N GLU A 168 17.10 18.60 -2.98
CA GLU A 168 17.37 17.29 -3.63
C GLU A 168 17.64 16.14 -2.63
N PRO A 169 18.40 16.33 -1.53
CA PRO A 169 18.64 15.27 -0.55
C PRO A 169 17.38 14.72 0.14
N LEU A 170 16.23 15.42 0.03
CA LEU A 170 14.94 14.97 0.59
C LEU A 170 14.28 13.87 -0.26
N LEU A 171 14.69 13.70 -1.52
CA LEU A 171 14.07 12.80 -2.49
C LEU A 171 13.83 11.38 -1.94
N PRO A 172 14.81 10.69 -1.30
CA PRO A 172 14.60 9.33 -0.81
C PRO A 172 13.50 9.25 0.26
N ALA A 173 13.48 10.21 1.19
CA ALA A 173 12.50 10.22 2.28
C ALA A 173 11.09 10.55 1.76
N LEU A 174 10.97 11.50 0.83
CA LEU A 174 9.69 11.85 0.22
C LEU A 174 9.12 10.69 -0.60
N LEU A 175 9.97 9.96 -1.33
CA LEU A 175 9.57 8.76 -2.06
C LEU A 175 9.10 7.65 -1.14
N GLU A 176 9.83 7.39 -0.05
CA GLU A 176 9.43 6.39 0.95
C GLU A 176 8.07 6.74 1.57
N TRP A 177 7.87 8.00 1.96
CA TRP A 177 6.63 8.44 2.61
C TRP A 177 5.44 8.47 1.64
N CYS A 178 5.65 8.81 0.37
CA CYS A 178 4.59 8.79 -0.64
C CYS A 178 4.29 7.37 -1.12
N GLY A 179 5.29 6.48 -1.12
CA GLY A 179 5.15 5.08 -1.45
C GLY A 179 4.56 4.80 -2.84
N GLY A 180 4.79 5.69 -3.79
CA GLY A 180 4.21 5.60 -5.14
C GLY A 180 2.74 6.01 -5.24
N HIS A 181 2.10 6.48 -4.18
CA HIS A 181 0.68 6.83 -4.23
C HIS A 181 0.46 8.14 -5.01
N PRO A 182 -0.33 8.15 -6.12
CA PRO A 182 -0.48 9.32 -6.99
C PRO A 182 -0.87 10.60 -6.25
N PHE A 183 -1.86 10.50 -5.36
CA PHE A 183 -2.29 11.65 -4.56
C PHE A 183 -1.21 12.23 -3.66
N LEU A 184 -0.38 11.42 -2.98
CA LEU A 184 0.67 11.97 -2.12
C LEU A 184 1.79 12.58 -2.95
N LEU A 185 2.13 11.95 -4.07
CA LEU A 185 3.13 12.46 -5.02
C LEU A 185 2.73 13.83 -5.59
N ASP A 186 1.45 14.00 -5.93
CA ASP A 186 0.87 15.28 -6.39
C ASP A 186 0.99 16.40 -5.35
N ARG A 187 0.96 16.06 -4.06
CA ARG A 187 1.00 17.02 -2.96
C ARG A 187 2.42 17.42 -2.55
N VAL A 188 3.46 16.84 -3.14
CA VAL A 188 4.85 17.16 -2.74
C VAL A 188 5.20 18.61 -3.01
N ALA A 189 4.83 19.16 -4.18
CA ALA A 189 5.11 20.57 -4.48
C ALA A 189 4.41 21.52 -3.50
N GLU A 190 3.13 21.27 -3.20
CA GLU A 190 2.37 22.04 -2.21
C GLU A 190 2.96 21.90 -0.80
N LEU A 191 3.37 20.69 -0.40
CA LEU A 191 4.03 20.43 0.87
C LEU A 191 5.31 21.27 1.04
N LEU A 192 6.14 21.35 0.00
CA LEU A 192 7.36 22.15 0.03
C LEU A 192 7.05 23.64 0.20
N LEU A 193 6.06 24.16 -0.53
CA LEU A 193 5.62 25.56 -0.39
C LEU A 193 5.07 25.84 1.01
N ASP A 194 4.25 24.94 1.54
CA ASP A 194 3.67 25.03 2.88
C ASP A 194 4.76 25.10 3.96
N VAL A 195 5.76 24.22 3.88
CA VAL A 195 6.85 24.21 4.85
C VAL A 195 7.76 25.41 4.68
N ALA A 196 8.08 25.82 3.45
CA ALA A 196 8.87 27.03 3.18
C ALA A 196 8.24 28.27 3.85
N GLY A 197 6.90 28.39 3.78
CA GLY A 197 6.16 29.48 4.41
C GLY A 197 6.20 29.48 5.94
N MET A 198 6.57 28.36 6.58
CA MET A 198 6.70 28.24 8.04
C MET A 198 8.12 28.52 8.54
N LEU A 199 9.12 28.48 7.66
CA LEU A 199 10.52 28.66 8.07
C LEU A 199 10.85 30.15 8.20
N PRO A 200 11.58 30.55 9.26
CA PRO A 200 11.99 31.93 9.44
C PRO A 200 13.00 32.35 8.36
N GLY A 201 12.86 33.57 7.86
CA GLY A 201 13.91 34.25 7.08
C GLY A 201 14.24 33.63 5.71
N GLY A 202 13.29 32.98 5.04
CA GLY A 202 13.54 32.40 3.71
C GLY A 202 14.57 31.26 3.73
N GLN A 203 14.69 30.58 4.86
CA GLN A 203 15.57 29.44 5.03
C GLN A 203 15.23 28.34 4.02
N ALA A 204 16.27 27.82 3.36
CA ALA A 204 16.19 26.67 2.48
C ALA A 204 15.66 25.42 3.19
N ILE A 205 14.77 24.68 2.52
CA ILE A 205 14.32 23.36 3.01
C ILE A 205 15.46 22.36 2.79
N GLY A 206 15.65 21.44 3.73
CA GLY A 206 16.77 20.52 3.76
C GLY A 206 16.54 19.44 4.82
N LEU A 207 17.50 18.51 4.98
CA LEU A 207 17.32 17.30 5.80
C LEU A 207 16.88 17.56 7.25
N ALA A 208 17.31 18.68 7.85
CA ALA A 208 16.91 19.08 9.20
C ALA A 208 15.39 19.30 9.34
N HIS A 209 14.70 19.58 8.23
CA HIS A 209 13.27 19.85 8.18
C HIS A 209 12.42 18.59 7.89
N LEU A 210 13.04 17.41 7.73
CA LEU A 210 12.32 16.15 7.52
C LEU A 210 11.21 15.89 8.57
N PRO A 211 11.41 16.12 9.88
CA PRO A 211 10.35 15.92 10.87
C PRO A 211 9.12 16.80 10.60
N LEU A 212 9.32 18.06 10.21
CA LEU A 212 8.23 18.99 9.90
C LEU A 212 7.53 18.60 8.59
N LEU A 213 8.29 18.24 7.55
CA LEU A 213 7.74 17.73 6.29
C LEU A 213 6.91 16.47 6.51
N ARG A 214 7.41 15.50 7.29
CA ARG A 214 6.68 14.27 7.63
C ARG A 214 5.38 14.58 8.35
N LEU A 215 5.43 15.47 9.35
CA LEU A 215 4.26 15.88 10.12
C LEU A 215 3.21 16.54 9.22
N ARG A 216 3.60 17.49 8.37
CA ARG A 216 2.70 18.19 7.45
C ARG A 216 2.14 17.25 6.40
N LEU A 217 2.97 16.40 5.80
CA LEU A 217 2.53 15.40 4.83
C LEU A 217 1.49 14.46 5.45
N ALA A 218 1.75 13.91 6.63
CA ALA A 218 0.82 13.02 7.30
C ALA A 218 -0.48 13.73 7.72
N ALA A 219 -0.39 14.91 8.35
CA ALA A 219 -1.54 15.59 8.94
C ALA A 219 -2.43 16.31 7.90
N ALA A 220 -1.83 16.97 6.90
CA ALA A 220 -2.56 17.78 5.93
C ALA A 220 -3.08 16.94 4.74
N TYR A 221 -2.26 16.01 4.24
CA TYR A 221 -2.58 15.27 3.02
C TYR A 221 -2.83 13.78 3.28
N GLY A 222 -1.93 13.13 4.02
CA GLY A 222 -1.98 11.71 4.36
C GLY A 222 -3.30 11.33 5.01
N ARG A 223 -3.74 12.09 6.02
CA ARG A 223 -4.98 11.81 6.75
C ARG A 223 -6.22 11.74 5.84
N LEU A 224 -6.35 12.66 4.88
CA LEU A 224 -7.48 12.63 3.93
C LEU A 224 -7.51 11.32 3.13
N LEU A 225 -6.34 10.91 2.65
CA LEU A 225 -6.18 9.65 1.92
C LEU A 225 -6.47 8.44 2.83
N PHE A 226 -5.82 8.36 3.98
CA PHE A 226 -5.91 7.21 4.86
C PHE A 226 -7.30 7.05 5.46
N ASP A 227 -7.98 8.15 5.82
CA ASP A 227 -9.39 8.11 6.25
C ASP A 227 -10.29 7.58 5.10
N SER A 228 -10.03 8.00 3.85
CA SER A 228 -10.80 7.51 2.71
C SER A 228 -10.56 6.03 2.42
N GLN A 229 -9.32 5.54 2.53
CA GLN A 229 -9.00 4.12 2.36
C GLN A 229 -9.57 3.29 3.51
N TRP A 230 -9.47 3.78 4.74
CA TRP A 230 -9.97 3.10 5.93
C TRP A 230 -11.48 2.90 5.90
N ARG A 231 -12.26 3.90 5.49
CA ARG A 231 -13.72 3.73 5.32
C ARG A 231 -14.07 2.61 4.33
N VAL A 232 -13.25 2.40 3.30
CA VAL A 232 -13.44 1.32 2.33
C VAL A 232 -13.10 -0.04 2.96
N VAL A 233 -12.10 -0.10 3.84
CA VAL A 233 -11.79 -1.29 4.64
C VAL A 233 -12.93 -1.61 5.60
N GLU A 234 -13.41 -0.64 6.37
CA GLU A 234 -14.52 -0.82 7.32
C GLU A 234 -15.81 -1.27 6.64
N GLY A 235 -16.09 -0.76 5.44
CA GLY A 235 -17.27 -1.14 4.66
C GLY A 235 -17.17 -2.49 3.94
N ASN A 236 -16.03 -3.18 4.00
CA ASN A 236 -15.80 -4.46 3.33
C ASN A 236 -15.45 -5.61 4.31
N ASP A 237 -15.41 -5.35 5.60
CA ASP A 237 -15.18 -6.39 6.62
C ASP A 237 -16.53 -7.03 6.94
N ASP A 238 -16.82 -8.22 6.37
CA ASP A 238 -17.91 -9.06 6.85
C ASP A 238 -17.54 -9.56 8.26
N PRO A 239 -18.32 -9.27 9.31
CA PRO A 239 -17.99 -9.67 10.68
C PRO A 239 -17.85 -11.18 10.87
N ALA A 240 -18.37 -12.01 9.96
CA ALA A 240 -18.27 -13.48 10.02
C ALA A 240 -16.91 -14.03 9.53
N ASP A 241 -16.15 -13.25 8.75
CA ASP A 241 -14.91 -13.69 8.11
C ASP A 241 -13.93 -12.51 8.11
N ARG A 242 -13.00 -12.43 9.08
CA ARG A 242 -12.09 -11.27 9.29
C ARG A 242 -10.70 -11.41 8.60
N PRO A 243 -10.55 -11.69 7.28
CA PRO A 243 -9.24 -11.86 6.70
C PRO A 243 -8.53 -10.52 6.45
N ILE A 244 -9.24 -9.41 6.21
CA ILE A 244 -8.61 -8.12 5.86
C ILE A 244 -7.94 -7.51 7.08
N ALA A 245 -8.65 -7.32 8.20
CA ALA A 245 -8.07 -6.78 9.42
C ALA A 245 -6.93 -7.65 9.97
N GLY A 246 -7.05 -8.97 9.90
CA GLY A 246 -5.98 -9.91 10.27
C GLY A 246 -4.73 -9.74 9.40
N LEU A 247 -4.92 -9.67 8.08
CA LEU A 247 -3.84 -9.47 7.11
C LEU A 247 -3.15 -8.11 7.28
N LEU A 248 -3.91 -7.03 7.52
CA LEU A 248 -3.35 -5.71 7.81
C LEU A 248 -2.52 -5.70 9.09
N ARG A 249 -2.97 -6.38 10.17
CA ARG A 249 -2.17 -6.55 11.39
C ARG A 249 -0.87 -7.32 11.13
N GLN A 250 -0.90 -8.35 10.28
CA GLN A 250 0.30 -9.08 9.89
C GLN A 250 1.28 -8.16 9.13
N LEU A 251 0.78 -7.38 8.19
CA LEU A 251 1.57 -6.45 7.38
C LEU A 251 2.15 -5.27 8.18
N LEU A 252 1.46 -4.84 9.25
CA LEU A 252 1.99 -3.86 10.20
C LEU A 252 3.20 -4.38 10.97
N ARG A 253 3.29 -5.69 11.20
CA ARG A 253 4.42 -6.32 11.91
C ARG A 253 5.61 -6.53 10.99
N ARG A 254 5.36 -6.97 9.75
CA ARG A 254 6.39 -7.21 8.74
C ARG A 254 5.80 -7.30 7.34
N GLY A 255 6.65 -7.12 6.32
CA GLY A 255 6.31 -7.51 4.96
C GLY A 255 6.00 -9.01 4.87
N LEU A 256 5.10 -9.35 3.94
CA LEU A 256 4.66 -10.72 3.68
C LEU A 256 5.23 -11.20 2.36
N ARG A 257 5.94 -12.33 2.35
CA ARG A 257 6.47 -12.87 1.10
C ARG A 257 5.36 -13.47 0.24
N PHE A 258 5.56 -13.50 -1.07
CA PHE A 258 4.57 -14.06 -2.00
C PHE A 258 4.25 -15.54 -1.72
N ASP A 259 5.24 -16.32 -1.30
CA ASP A 259 5.11 -17.74 -0.97
C ASP A 259 4.51 -18.01 0.42
N GLU A 260 4.41 -16.99 1.28
CA GLU A 260 3.76 -17.08 2.59
C GLU A 260 2.25 -16.81 2.53
N LEU A 261 1.75 -16.34 1.38
CA LEU A 261 0.34 -15.99 1.21
C LEU A 261 -0.51 -17.25 1.05
N SER A 262 -1.37 -17.54 2.02
CA SER A 262 -2.29 -18.67 1.92
C SER A 262 -3.36 -18.46 0.84
N PRO A 263 -3.92 -19.52 0.23
CA PRO A 263 -4.98 -19.39 -0.78
C PRO A 263 -6.19 -18.58 -0.31
N ALA A 264 -6.56 -18.67 0.98
CA ALA A 264 -7.65 -17.89 1.57
C ALA A 264 -7.33 -16.39 1.67
N GLN A 265 -6.05 -16.02 1.80
CA GLN A 265 -5.61 -14.62 1.87
C GLN A 265 -5.38 -13.99 0.49
N SER A 266 -5.34 -14.79 -0.59
CA SER A 266 -5.10 -14.30 -1.95
C SER A 266 -6.14 -13.27 -2.42
N GLY A 267 -7.43 -13.55 -2.19
CA GLY A 267 -8.52 -12.62 -2.51
C GLY A 267 -8.40 -11.29 -1.74
N PRO A 268 -8.35 -11.33 -0.40
CA PRO A 268 -8.12 -10.15 0.44
C PRO A 268 -6.86 -9.35 0.08
N MET A 269 -5.73 -10.01 -0.19
CA MET A 269 -4.49 -9.34 -0.61
C MET A 269 -4.65 -8.64 -1.95
N ASN A 270 -5.23 -9.31 -2.95
CA ASN A 270 -5.50 -8.71 -4.26
C ASN A 270 -6.42 -7.49 -4.12
N TRP A 271 -7.43 -7.59 -3.25
CA TRP A 271 -8.30 -6.45 -2.96
C TRP A 271 -7.52 -5.27 -2.34
N LEU A 272 -6.65 -5.52 -1.36
CA LEU A 272 -5.80 -4.48 -0.75
C LEU A 272 -4.85 -3.82 -1.77
N LEU A 273 -4.31 -4.59 -2.72
CA LEU A 273 -3.50 -4.06 -3.84
C LEU A 273 -4.33 -3.11 -4.72
N VAL A 274 -5.54 -3.51 -5.11
CA VAL A 274 -6.45 -2.67 -5.92
C VAL A 274 -6.86 -1.40 -5.18
N GLN A 275 -7.03 -1.46 -3.85
CA GLN A 275 -7.33 -0.29 -3.03
C GLN A 275 -6.13 0.65 -2.82
N GLY A 276 -4.94 0.28 -3.32
CA GLY A 276 -3.73 1.10 -3.21
C GLY A 276 -3.18 1.17 -1.78
N LEU A 277 -3.43 0.15 -0.96
CA LEU A 277 -2.88 0.02 0.40
C LEU A 277 -1.51 -0.66 0.40
N MET A 278 -1.20 -1.40 -0.68
CA MET A 278 -0.06 -2.29 -0.76
C MET A 278 0.94 -1.86 -1.83
N GLY A 279 2.21 -1.81 -1.45
CA GLY A 279 3.35 -1.77 -2.36
C GLY A 279 4.01 -3.15 -2.47
N ILE A 280 4.81 -3.30 -3.52
CA ILE A 280 5.64 -4.49 -3.75
C ILE A 280 7.11 -4.08 -3.62
N ASP A 281 7.86 -4.86 -2.84
CA ASP A 281 9.31 -4.71 -2.69
C ASP A 281 10.01 -6.05 -2.92
N GLY A 282 10.58 -6.21 -4.11
CA GLY A 282 11.08 -7.49 -4.58
C GLY A 282 9.99 -8.56 -4.60
N HIS A 283 10.08 -9.52 -3.66
CA HIS A 283 9.13 -10.63 -3.50
C HIS A 283 8.23 -10.50 -2.27
N ASN A 284 8.11 -9.28 -1.73
CA ASN A 284 7.32 -8.99 -0.54
C ASN A 284 6.18 -8.01 -0.83
N TYR A 285 5.02 -8.29 -0.25
CA TYR A 285 3.97 -7.31 -0.03
C TYR A 285 4.29 -6.49 1.22
N ARG A 286 4.14 -5.17 1.12
CA ARG A 286 4.24 -4.24 2.25
C ARG A 286 3.17 -3.17 2.17
N LEU A 287 2.84 -2.52 3.27
CA LEU A 287 2.07 -1.28 3.22
C LEU A 287 2.84 -0.28 2.35
N PHE A 288 2.12 0.46 1.51
CA PHE A 288 2.79 1.31 0.52
C PHE A 288 3.64 2.41 1.16
N SER A 289 3.23 2.90 2.34
CA SER A 289 3.86 4.01 3.05
C SER A 289 4.01 3.73 4.55
N PRO A 290 5.12 4.15 5.18
CA PRO A 290 5.24 4.12 6.64
C PRO A 290 4.24 5.07 7.32
N LEU A 291 3.77 6.12 6.64
CA LEU A 291 2.73 7.01 7.19
C LEU A 291 1.37 6.30 7.28
N LEU A 292 1.08 5.43 6.30
CA LEU A 292 -0.10 4.56 6.37
C LEU A 292 0.06 3.55 7.52
N ALA A 293 1.25 3.00 7.73
CA ALA A 293 1.50 2.08 8.84
C ALA A 293 1.24 2.75 10.20
N ASP A 294 1.77 3.96 10.42
CA ASP A 294 1.52 4.75 11.63
C ASP A 294 0.02 5.00 11.83
N TYR A 295 -0.70 5.36 10.76
CA TYR A 295 -2.15 5.57 10.80
C TYR A 295 -2.92 4.28 11.14
N LEU A 296 -2.59 3.16 10.50
CA LEU A 296 -3.27 1.89 10.72
C LEU A 296 -3.00 1.31 12.10
N ALA A 297 -1.80 1.53 12.67
CA ALA A 297 -1.49 1.12 14.04
C ALA A 297 -2.41 1.78 15.08
N LEU A 298 -2.93 2.99 14.80
CA LEU A 298 -3.93 3.66 15.65
C LEU A 298 -5.35 3.11 15.43
N LYS A 299 -5.67 2.67 14.21
CA LYS A 299 -7.01 2.19 13.83
C LYS A 299 -7.26 0.73 14.13
N LEU A 300 -6.22 -0.09 14.09
CA LEU A 300 -6.23 -1.50 14.39
C LEU A 300 -5.60 -1.70 15.77
N PRO A 301 -6.36 -1.53 16.88
CA PRO A 301 -5.85 -1.90 18.19
C PRO A 301 -5.32 -3.33 18.12
N GLN A 302 -4.11 -3.52 18.65
CA GLN A 302 -3.57 -4.86 18.85
C GLN A 302 -4.58 -5.59 19.72
N ASP A 303 -5.09 -6.71 19.22
CA ASP A 303 -5.97 -7.56 20.00
C ASP A 303 -5.12 -8.18 21.12
N PRO A 304 -5.33 -7.84 22.41
CA PRO A 304 -4.55 -8.42 23.49
C PRO A 304 -4.78 -9.94 23.60
N ALA A 305 -5.87 -10.45 23.02
CA ALA A 305 -6.19 -11.87 22.95
C ALA A 305 -5.72 -12.57 21.66
N ALA A 306 -5.25 -11.82 20.66
CA ALA A 306 -4.62 -12.35 19.43
C ALA A 306 -3.11 -12.03 19.38
N ALA A 307 -2.47 -11.95 20.55
CA ALA A 307 -1.15 -12.53 20.66
C ALA A 307 -1.34 -14.02 20.34
N PRO A 308 -0.81 -14.55 19.22
CA PRO A 308 -0.75 -15.99 19.10
C PRO A 308 -0.01 -16.45 20.36
N VAL A 309 -0.64 -17.32 21.15
CA VAL A 309 0.11 -18.21 22.02
C VAL A 309 0.91 -19.08 21.06
N VAL A 310 2.01 -18.54 20.55
CA VAL A 310 3.09 -19.34 20.01
C VAL A 310 3.65 -19.96 21.26
N GLU A 311 3.13 -21.13 21.64
CA GLU A 311 4.01 -22.03 22.36
C GLU A 311 5.25 -22.16 21.48
N PRO A 312 6.44 -21.70 21.94
CA PRO A 312 7.61 -21.70 21.10
C PRO A 312 7.98 -23.17 20.91
N GLY A 313 7.51 -23.74 19.81
CA GLY A 313 7.97 -25.04 19.35
C GLY A 313 9.47 -24.91 19.18
N ARG A 314 10.22 -25.53 20.10
CA ARG A 314 11.68 -25.50 20.21
C ARG A 314 12.41 -25.61 18.85
N GLY A 315 11.78 -26.20 17.83
CA GLY A 315 12.33 -26.33 16.48
C GLY A 315 12.41 -25.06 15.62
N ALA A 316 11.54 -24.05 15.79
CA ALA A 316 11.50 -22.89 14.88
C ALA A 316 12.68 -21.92 15.10
N VAL A 317 13.03 -21.69 16.37
CA VAL A 317 14.16 -20.81 16.73
C VAL A 317 15.50 -21.50 16.46
N HIS A 318 15.59 -22.80 16.73
CA HIS A 318 16.76 -23.62 16.33
C HIS A 318 16.98 -23.59 14.81
N ALA A 319 15.91 -23.69 14.00
CA ALA A 319 16.00 -23.61 12.54
C ALA A 319 16.44 -22.22 12.04
N LEU A 320 16.01 -21.13 12.69
CA LEU A 320 16.45 -19.77 12.38
C LEU A 320 17.93 -19.55 12.73
N VAL A 321 18.37 -20.03 13.89
CA VAL A 321 19.77 -19.97 14.32
C VAL A 321 20.70 -20.80 13.43
N GLU A 322 20.22 -21.93 12.90
CA GLU A 322 20.97 -22.70 11.90
C GLU A 322 21.06 -21.99 10.55
N ARG A 323 19.96 -21.40 10.05
CA ARG A 323 19.93 -20.62 8.80
C ARG A 323 20.83 -19.38 8.85
N GLU A 324 20.83 -18.68 9.98
CA GLU A 324 21.62 -17.47 10.21
C GLU A 324 22.98 -17.75 10.88
N SER A 325 23.42 -19.01 10.90
CA SER A 325 24.63 -19.44 11.61
C SER A 325 25.90 -18.70 11.20
N HIS A 326 25.99 -18.26 9.94
CA HIS A 326 27.10 -17.45 9.41
C HIS A 326 27.24 -16.08 10.08
N ARG A 327 26.18 -15.58 10.73
CA ARG A 327 26.20 -14.32 11.46
C ARG A 327 26.73 -14.47 12.88
N PHE A 328 26.77 -15.65 13.47
CA PHE A 328 27.25 -15.84 14.85
C PHE A 328 28.69 -16.35 14.87
N THR A 329 29.49 -15.90 15.83
CA THR A 329 30.73 -16.62 16.14
C THR A 329 30.37 -18.00 16.74
N PRO A 330 31.27 -19.00 16.64
CA PRO A 330 31.01 -20.32 17.22
C PRO A 330 30.62 -20.26 18.70
N GLN A 331 31.25 -19.35 19.45
CA GLN A 331 30.99 -19.14 20.86
C GLN A 331 29.60 -18.51 21.11
N GLU A 332 29.19 -17.53 20.30
CA GLU A 332 27.86 -16.90 20.40
C GLU A 332 26.76 -17.89 20.02
N LYS A 333 27.00 -18.74 19.00
CA LYS A 333 26.08 -19.81 18.61
C LYS A 333 25.91 -20.81 19.75
N SER A 334 27.00 -21.31 20.32
CA SER A 334 26.94 -22.24 21.47
C SER A 334 26.24 -21.63 22.68
N LEU A 335 26.48 -20.35 22.97
CA LEU A 335 25.81 -19.63 24.05
C LEU A 335 24.31 -19.51 23.82
N LEU A 336 23.90 -19.15 22.60
CA LEU A 336 22.50 -19.01 22.24
C LEU A 336 21.76 -20.36 22.28
N LEU A 337 22.33 -21.41 21.69
CA LEU A 337 21.75 -22.77 21.74
C LEU A 337 21.61 -23.25 23.19
N TYR A 338 22.62 -22.98 24.02
CA TYR A 338 22.58 -23.35 25.43
C TYR A 338 21.44 -22.69 26.21
N PHE A 339 21.11 -21.44 25.89
CA PHE A 339 19.96 -20.70 26.42
C PHE A 339 18.62 -21.17 25.84
N LEU A 340 18.57 -21.49 24.55
CA LEU A 340 17.36 -22.00 23.88
C LEU A 340 16.93 -23.36 24.41
N ASP A 341 17.87 -24.18 24.87
CA ASP A 341 17.58 -25.45 25.53
C ASP A 341 17.09 -25.27 26.98
N ARG A 342 17.21 -24.05 27.54
CA ARG A 342 16.88 -23.69 28.94
C ARG A 342 16.13 -22.35 29.03
N PRO A 343 14.99 -22.19 28.34
CA PRO A 343 14.24 -20.94 28.39
C PRO A 343 13.71 -20.69 29.80
N GLY A 344 13.80 -19.45 30.27
CA GLY A 344 13.32 -19.06 31.60
C GLY A 344 14.19 -19.52 32.78
N VAL A 345 15.24 -20.31 32.56
CA VAL A 345 16.14 -20.78 33.63
C VAL A 345 17.26 -19.77 33.84
N ILE A 346 17.55 -19.44 35.10
CA ILE A 346 18.72 -18.61 35.47
C ILE A 346 19.96 -19.50 35.42
N VAL A 347 20.92 -19.13 34.58
CA VAL A 347 22.20 -19.82 34.42
C VAL A 347 23.31 -18.97 35.03
N SER A 348 24.09 -19.54 35.94
CA SER A 348 25.16 -18.83 36.63
C SER A 348 26.37 -18.57 35.72
N VAL A 349 27.22 -17.61 36.09
CA VAL A 349 28.45 -17.30 35.35
C VAL A 349 29.42 -18.49 35.35
N GLU A 350 29.53 -19.20 36.47
CA GLU A 350 30.36 -20.39 36.63
C GLU A 350 29.88 -21.54 35.74
N GLU A 351 28.56 -21.73 35.66
CA GLU A 351 27.95 -22.74 34.79
C GLU A 351 28.20 -22.42 33.30
N LEU A 352 28.05 -21.16 32.89
CA LEU A 352 28.37 -20.73 31.53
C LEU A 352 29.85 -20.95 31.20
N LEU A 353 30.75 -20.60 32.10
CA LEU A 353 32.19 -20.83 31.94
C LEU A 353 32.52 -22.32 31.76
N ALA A 354 31.92 -23.19 32.57
CA ALA A 354 32.14 -24.63 32.50
C ALA A 354 31.49 -25.28 31.26
N LYS A 355 30.27 -24.89 30.90
CA LYS A 355 29.45 -25.59 29.89
C LYS A 355 29.52 -25.00 28.48
N VAL A 356 29.63 -23.67 28.35
CA VAL A 356 29.69 -22.99 27.05
C VAL A 356 31.12 -22.67 26.66
N TRP A 357 31.96 -22.20 27.61
CA TRP A 357 33.36 -21.88 27.35
C TRP A 357 34.34 -23.02 27.63
N GLN A 358 33.88 -24.12 28.25
CA GLN A 358 34.71 -25.28 28.64
C GLN A 358 35.96 -24.88 29.44
N ARG A 359 35.85 -23.82 30.25
CA ARG A 359 36.93 -23.23 31.05
C ARG A 359 36.37 -22.80 32.41
N PRO A 360 36.23 -23.73 33.38
CA PRO A 360 35.67 -23.43 34.69
C PRO A 360 36.45 -22.37 35.46
N ASP A 361 37.78 -22.32 35.30
CA ASP A 361 38.66 -21.30 35.93
C ASP A 361 38.74 -19.98 35.14
N GLY A 362 37.79 -19.75 34.22
CA GLY A 362 37.78 -18.58 33.35
C GLY A 362 37.36 -17.29 34.06
N SER A 363 37.68 -16.15 33.45
CA SER A 363 37.25 -14.84 33.97
C SER A 363 35.76 -14.59 33.70
N ALA A 364 35.01 -14.18 34.73
CA ALA A 364 33.62 -13.73 34.63
C ALA A 364 33.41 -12.62 33.58
N ARG A 365 34.43 -11.78 33.35
CA ARG A 365 34.40 -10.71 32.33
C ARG A 365 34.19 -11.26 30.92
N ARG A 366 34.67 -12.49 30.65
CA ARG A 366 34.53 -13.14 29.34
C ARG A 366 33.08 -13.51 29.04
N VAL A 367 32.34 -13.96 30.06
CA VAL A 367 30.90 -14.25 29.96
C VAL A 367 30.12 -12.95 29.75
N GLN A 368 30.43 -11.90 30.51
CA GLN A 368 29.79 -10.58 30.36
C GLN A 368 29.93 -10.02 28.94
N GLU A 369 31.12 -10.08 28.35
CA GLU A 369 31.32 -9.64 26.96
C GLU A 369 30.58 -10.52 25.95
N GLY A 370 30.54 -11.85 26.18
CA GLY A 370 29.76 -12.77 25.34
C GLY A 370 28.27 -12.45 25.37
N ILE A 371 27.70 -12.22 26.56
CA ILE A 371 26.30 -11.83 26.76
C ILE A 371 26.02 -10.48 26.13
N ARG A 372 26.92 -9.49 26.29
CA ARG A 372 26.77 -8.16 25.69
C ARG A 372 26.71 -8.23 24.16
N ARG A 373 27.61 -8.99 23.54
CA ARG A 373 27.63 -9.18 22.08
C ARG A 373 26.40 -9.92 21.59
N LEU A 374 26.00 -10.99 22.29
CA LEU A 374 24.81 -11.75 21.94
C LEU A 374 23.55 -10.89 22.03
N ARG A 375 23.40 -10.05 23.07
CA ARG A 375 22.30 -9.08 23.18
C ARG A 375 22.26 -8.11 22.01
N HIS A 376 23.40 -7.53 21.63
CA HIS A 376 23.47 -6.62 20.49
C HIS A 376 23.00 -7.29 19.20
N ARG A 377 23.45 -8.54 18.96
CA ARG A 377 22.99 -9.31 17.79
C ARG A 377 21.50 -9.63 17.84
N LEU A 378 20.96 -10.00 19.01
CA LEU A 378 19.53 -10.27 19.15
C LEU A 378 18.66 -9.03 18.85
N VAL A 379 19.17 -7.83 19.15
CA VAL A 379 18.54 -6.55 18.78
C VAL A 379 18.57 -6.32 17.27
N GLU A 380 19.67 -6.65 16.58
CA GLU A 380 19.77 -6.59 15.11
C GLU A 380 18.79 -7.54 14.39
N PHE A 381 18.37 -8.62 15.06
CA PHE A 381 17.29 -9.50 14.59
C PHE A 381 15.89 -9.00 15.00
N ASN A 382 15.73 -7.70 15.25
CA ASN A 382 14.50 -7.05 15.73
C ASN A 382 13.89 -7.70 16.97
N GLY A 383 14.68 -8.39 17.78
CA GLY A 383 14.16 -9.17 18.89
C GLY A 383 13.14 -10.22 18.43
N ALA A 384 13.39 -10.94 17.33
CA ALA A 384 12.52 -12.03 16.86
C ALA A 384 12.76 -13.38 17.58
N VAL A 385 13.84 -13.47 18.37
CA VAL A 385 14.32 -14.73 18.97
C VAL A 385 14.05 -14.76 20.48
N GLY A 386 14.44 -13.70 21.20
CA GLY A 386 14.24 -13.54 22.63
C GLY A 386 15.13 -12.43 23.18
N THR A 387 15.06 -12.18 24.47
CA THR A 387 15.98 -11.29 25.19
C THR A 387 16.71 -12.08 26.27
N ILE A 388 17.88 -11.57 26.69
CA ILE A 388 18.63 -12.14 27.82
C ILE A 388 18.58 -11.13 28.94
N ASP A 389 18.04 -11.50 30.08
CA ASP A 389 17.98 -10.68 31.29
C ASP A 389 19.13 -11.00 32.24
N ASN A 390 19.51 -10.01 33.04
CA ASN A 390 20.51 -10.17 34.09
C ASN A 390 19.79 -10.22 35.44
N GLU A 391 19.98 -11.32 36.16
CA GLU A 391 19.46 -11.51 37.51
C GLU A 391 20.58 -11.24 38.51
N TRP A 392 20.43 -10.17 39.29
CA TRP A 392 21.49 -9.60 40.11
C TRP A 392 22.06 -10.63 41.09
N GLY A 393 23.36 -10.93 40.93
CA GLY A 393 24.08 -11.88 41.78
C GLY A 393 23.79 -13.36 41.51
N GLN A 394 22.91 -13.69 40.55
CA GLN A 394 22.51 -15.07 40.27
C GLN A 394 22.92 -15.56 38.87
N GLY A 395 22.92 -14.67 37.87
CA GLY A 395 23.36 -15.02 36.51
C GLY A 395 22.46 -14.43 35.43
N TYR A 396 22.29 -15.16 34.33
CA TYR A 396 21.54 -14.71 33.16
C TYR A 396 20.38 -15.63 32.85
N ARG A 397 19.26 -15.05 32.42
CA ARG A 397 18.09 -15.80 31.99
C ARG A 397 17.74 -15.43 30.57
N TYR A 398 17.48 -16.43 29.74
CA TYR A 398 16.90 -16.21 28.43
C TYR A 398 15.38 -16.16 28.53
N VAL A 399 14.80 -15.06 28.06
CA VAL A 399 13.36 -14.85 27.99
C VAL A 399 12.98 -14.94 26.50
N PRO A 400 12.38 -16.05 26.05
CA PRO A 400 11.82 -16.11 24.71
C PRO A 400 10.75 -15.02 24.58
N LEU A 401 10.56 -14.43 23.39
CA LEU A 401 9.39 -13.56 23.20
C LEU A 401 8.15 -14.43 23.20
N SER A 402 7.20 -14.04 24.04
CA SER A 402 5.87 -14.61 24.15
C SER A 402 5.06 -14.41 22.87
#